data_AF-A0A1V6YEM3-F1
#
_entry.id   AF-A0A1V6YEM3-F1
#
_cell.length_a   1.000
_cell.length_b   1.000
_cell.length_c   1.000
_cell.angle_alpha   90.00
_cell.angle_beta   90.00
_cell.angle_gamma   90.00
#
_symmetry.space_group_name_H-M   'P 1'
#
loop_
_entity.id
_entity.type
_entity.pdbx_description
1 polymer ?
#
loop_
_entity_poly.entity_id
_entity_poly.type
_entity_poly.pdbx_seq_one_letter_code
_entity_poly.pdbx_strand_id
1 'polypeptide(L)'
;MLAAQSWMSGGTFGVILSLTVNTYPMPSLSTATVSMSARNGTSAKTWWKVIASIHKEMVKVQDAGVMGYHIADGSPYSFQYSMFQFNTTKTTSIDRLIGPLVTHVQSHNNSVDSSSLSSWLSDWYAIEEIVPSSGDVGLKYGARATRLIPRKAVEDTASLAETLEIIGKRNDDFADEVPSPSIYGIMTISHKPVDSSLHPAWRDAAVHLISGVKWNNLLPVSAAEKSIAGVTNSTGYAIRQLAPDSGVYYNELKANSWEPNWQWAFWGPNYPRIFSIKQKYDPENLLWCRHCVGSESFVQHKNGSLCPVF
;
A
#
# COMPACT_ATOMS: atom_id res chain seq x y z
N MET A 1 -20.74 16.35 -12.24
CA MET A 1 -19.56 16.15 -13.12
C MET A 1 -18.28 15.97 -12.31
N LEU A 2 -18.00 16.84 -11.33
CA LEU A 2 -16.81 16.76 -10.45
C LEU A 2 -16.73 15.52 -9.54
N ALA A 3 -17.85 15.02 -9.00
CA ALA A 3 -17.85 13.84 -8.14
C ALA A 3 -17.40 12.55 -8.86
N ALA A 4 -17.74 12.43 -10.16
CA ALA A 4 -17.41 11.24 -10.94
C ALA A 4 -15.91 11.16 -11.28
N GLN A 5 -15.24 12.27 -11.59
CA GLN A 5 -13.81 12.25 -11.94
C GLN A 5 -12.87 12.17 -10.73
N SER A 6 -13.38 12.39 -9.52
CA SER A 6 -12.57 12.20 -8.31
C SER A 6 -12.28 10.70 -8.15
N TRP A 7 -11.05 10.30 -8.50
CA TRP A 7 -10.48 8.95 -8.30
C TRP A 7 -10.86 7.86 -9.31
N MET A 8 -11.33 8.24 -10.50
CA MET A 8 -11.44 7.31 -11.63
C MET A 8 -10.04 6.95 -12.18
N SER A 9 -9.89 5.77 -12.78
CA SER A 9 -8.65 5.41 -13.49
C SER A 9 -8.25 6.51 -14.46
N GLY A 10 -7.09 7.14 -14.22
CA GLY A 10 -6.56 8.15 -15.13
C GLY A 10 -6.31 7.56 -16.51
N GLY A 11 -6.74 8.27 -17.56
CA GLY A 11 -6.45 7.89 -18.95
C GLY A 11 -7.55 7.09 -19.67
N THR A 12 -8.75 6.93 -19.10
CA THR A 12 -9.83 6.18 -19.79
C THR A 12 -11.14 6.95 -20.01
N PHE A 13 -11.37 8.08 -19.34
CA PHE A 13 -12.64 8.82 -19.47
C PHE A 13 -12.56 10.08 -20.33
N GLY A 14 -11.36 10.63 -20.49
CA GLY A 14 -11.11 11.89 -21.19
C GLY A 14 -9.69 12.38 -20.93
N VAL A 15 -9.29 13.42 -21.66
CA VAL A 15 -8.03 14.13 -21.43
C VAL A 15 -8.28 15.25 -20.42
N ILE A 16 -7.61 15.20 -19.27
CA ILE A 16 -7.73 16.21 -18.22
C ILE A 16 -6.83 17.40 -18.58
N LEU A 17 -7.44 18.58 -18.77
CA LEU A 17 -6.71 19.81 -19.12
C LEU A 17 -6.40 20.70 -17.91
N SER A 18 -7.24 20.65 -16.88
CA SER A 18 -7.05 21.38 -15.63
C SER A 18 -7.75 20.67 -14.47
N LEU A 19 -7.30 20.94 -13.24
CA LEU A 19 -7.87 20.42 -12.01
C LEU A 19 -7.97 21.58 -11.00
N THR A 20 -9.08 21.66 -10.28
CA THR A 20 -9.21 22.53 -9.11
C THR A 20 -9.18 21.66 -7.86
N VAL A 21 -8.32 22.01 -6.91
CA VAL A 21 -8.13 21.26 -5.66
C VAL A 21 -8.37 22.16 -4.46
N ASN A 22 -8.83 21.57 -3.36
CA ASN A 22 -8.90 22.27 -2.09
C ASN A 22 -7.48 22.52 -1.57
N THR A 23 -7.21 23.75 -1.14
CA THR A 23 -6.00 24.11 -0.40
C THR A 23 -6.35 24.26 1.08
N TYR A 24 -5.40 23.91 1.94
CA TYR A 24 -5.54 24.05 3.39
C TYR A 24 -4.47 25.00 3.91
N PRO A 25 -4.73 25.74 5.01
CA PRO A 25 -3.70 26.52 5.68
C PRO A 25 -2.48 25.64 6.02
N MET A 26 -1.27 26.21 5.93
CA MET A 26 -0.04 25.52 6.29
C MET A 26 -0.13 24.99 7.72
N PRO A 27 -0.15 23.65 7.93
CA PRO A 27 -0.28 23.10 9.26
C PRO A 27 1.09 22.99 9.94
N SER A 28 1.09 23.07 11.27
CA SER A 28 2.18 22.52 12.09
C SER A 28 2.12 20.99 12.10
N LEU A 29 3.23 20.34 12.46
CA LEU A 29 3.37 18.89 12.39
C LEU A 29 4.11 18.33 13.61
N SER A 30 3.55 17.30 14.24
CA SER A 30 4.33 16.40 15.09
C SER A 30 4.69 15.14 14.30
N THR A 31 5.95 14.71 14.36
CA THR A 31 6.42 13.47 13.75
C THR A 31 6.90 12.52 14.82
N ALA A 32 6.79 11.22 14.55
CA ALA A 32 7.43 10.20 15.37
C ALA A 32 7.84 9.01 14.52
N THR A 33 8.92 8.36 14.91
CA THR A 33 9.41 7.14 14.28
C THR A 33 9.63 6.08 15.35
N VAL A 34 9.08 4.89 15.13
CA VAL A 34 9.43 3.67 15.87
C VAL A 34 10.24 2.78 14.94
N SER A 35 11.47 2.47 15.33
CA SER A 35 12.38 1.60 14.58
C SER A 35 12.64 0.32 15.36
N MET A 36 12.73 -0.79 14.66
CA MET A 36 13.01 -2.10 15.24
C MET A 36 13.94 -2.93 14.34
N SER A 37 14.77 -3.74 14.96
CA SER A 37 15.56 -4.78 14.30
C SER A 37 15.49 -6.07 15.10
N ALA A 38 15.48 -7.22 14.42
CA ALA A 38 15.47 -8.49 15.12
C ALA A 38 16.82 -8.74 15.82
N ARG A 39 16.77 -9.24 17.07
CA ARG A 39 17.96 -9.72 17.78
C ARG A 39 18.44 -11.04 17.19
N ASN A 40 19.73 -11.33 17.37
CA ASN A 40 20.29 -12.62 16.96
C ASN A 40 19.51 -13.79 17.58
N GLY A 41 19.17 -14.79 16.77
CA GLY A 41 18.35 -15.94 17.19
C GLY A 41 16.84 -15.75 17.08
N THR A 42 16.34 -14.56 16.73
CA THR A 42 14.91 -14.34 16.52
C THR A 42 14.42 -15.05 15.26
N SER A 43 13.45 -15.95 15.42
CA SER A 43 12.87 -16.69 14.30
C SER A 43 11.94 -15.81 13.45
N ALA A 44 11.77 -16.18 12.17
CA ALA A 44 10.81 -15.56 11.26
C ALA A 44 9.40 -15.47 11.87
N LYS A 45 8.93 -16.59 12.42
CA LYS A 45 7.64 -16.69 13.11
C LYS A 45 7.51 -15.73 14.28
N THR A 46 8.58 -15.52 15.05
CA THR A 46 8.56 -14.57 16.17
C THR A 46 8.51 -13.14 15.65
N TRP A 47 9.35 -12.81 14.67
CA TRP A 47 9.36 -11.50 14.02
C TRP A 47 7.99 -11.10 13.48
N TRP A 48 7.37 -11.94 12.65
CA TRP A 48 6.08 -11.62 12.02
C TRP A 48 4.92 -11.58 13.00
N LYS A 49 4.98 -12.34 14.11
CA LYS A 49 4.04 -12.18 15.23
C LYS A 49 4.14 -10.80 15.88
N VAL A 50 5.36 -10.31 16.10
CA VAL A 50 5.57 -8.96 16.63
C VAL A 50 5.01 -7.91 15.67
N ILE A 51 5.33 -7.99 14.37
CA ILE A 51 4.81 -7.06 13.36
C ILE A 51 3.27 -7.09 13.27
N ALA A 52 2.65 -8.27 13.31
CA ALA A 52 1.19 -8.40 13.33
C ALA A 52 0.57 -7.77 14.59
N SER A 53 1.19 -7.93 15.76
CA SER A 53 0.71 -7.31 16.99
C SER A 53 0.80 -5.77 16.95
N ILE A 54 1.80 -5.21 16.26
CA ILE A 54 1.94 -3.78 16.04
C ILE A 54 0.81 -3.23 15.15
N HIS A 55 0.38 -3.98 14.13
CA HIS A 55 -0.74 -3.58 13.27
C HIS A 55 -2.07 -3.41 14.04
N LYS A 56 -2.26 -4.14 15.14
CA LYS A 56 -3.40 -3.95 16.03
C LYS A 56 -3.31 -2.63 16.80
N GLU A 57 -2.14 -2.27 17.32
CA GLU A 57 -1.93 -0.99 18.00
C GLU A 57 -1.99 0.21 17.05
N MET A 58 -1.57 0.02 15.79
CA MET A 58 -1.66 1.03 14.73
C MET A 58 -3.08 1.56 14.53
N VAL A 59 -4.11 0.73 14.66
CA VAL A 59 -5.52 1.15 14.54
C VAL A 59 -5.88 2.19 15.62
N LYS A 60 -5.42 1.99 16.85
CA LYS A 60 -5.67 2.93 17.96
C LYS A 60 -4.94 4.26 17.74
N VAL A 61 -3.72 4.19 17.22
CA VAL A 61 -2.92 5.37 16.84
C VAL A 61 -3.62 6.15 15.72
N GLN A 62 -4.19 5.46 14.74
CA GLN A 62 -4.99 6.05 13.66
C GLN A 62 -6.26 6.73 14.18
N ASP A 63 -6.98 6.09 15.12
CA ASP A 63 -8.17 6.66 15.75
C ASP A 63 -7.88 7.94 16.54
N ALA A 64 -6.65 8.08 17.05
CA ALA A 64 -6.17 9.30 17.68
C ALA A 64 -5.75 10.42 16.70
N GLY A 65 -5.94 10.20 15.39
CA GLY A 65 -5.63 11.17 14.34
C GLY A 65 -4.17 11.18 13.89
N VAL A 66 -3.40 10.14 14.24
CA VAL A 66 -2.03 9.97 13.77
C VAL A 66 -2.04 9.12 12.50
N MET A 67 -1.44 9.63 11.44
CA MET A 67 -1.28 8.93 10.17
C MET A 67 0.16 8.47 10.03
N GLY A 68 0.44 7.59 9.07
CA GLY A 68 1.81 7.13 8.89
C GLY A 68 2.00 6.14 7.75
N TYR A 69 3.24 5.70 7.62
CA TYR A 69 3.64 4.59 6.77
C TYR A 69 4.71 3.77 7.49
N HIS A 70 4.71 2.45 7.26
CA HIS A 70 5.77 1.59 7.74
C HIS A 70 6.39 0.77 6.61
N ILE A 71 7.63 0.38 6.84
CA ILE A 71 8.37 -0.61 6.06
C ILE A 71 8.73 -1.74 7.02
N ALA A 72 8.42 -2.98 6.63
CA ALA A 72 8.80 -4.20 7.31
C ALA A 72 9.54 -5.10 6.34
N ASP A 73 10.83 -5.27 6.54
CA ASP A 73 11.66 -6.12 5.70
C ASP A 73 11.64 -7.57 6.17
N GLY A 74 11.77 -8.49 5.20
CA GLY A 74 12.23 -9.85 5.46
C GLY A 74 13.68 -9.88 5.93
N SER A 75 14.36 -11.02 5.79
CA SER A 75 15.77 -11.12 6.21
C SER A 75 16.70 -10.19 5.39
N PRO A 76 17.53 -9.33 6.02
CA PRO A 76 17.65 -9.11 7.48
C PRO A 76 16.49 -8.29 8.06
N TYR A 77 15.85 -8.83 9.11
CA TYR A 77 14.59 -8.30 9.66
C TYR A 77 14.75 -6.89 10.23
N SER A 78 14.04 -5.95 9.61
CA SER A 78 14.02 -4.54 9.96
C SER A 78 12.59 -4.01 9.88
N PHE A 79 12.23 -3.08 10.77
CA PHE A 79 10.94 -2.42 10.73
C PHE A 79 11.09 -0.96 11.11
N GLN A 80 10.46 -0.08 10.34
CA GLN A 80 10.40 1.34 10.63
C GLN A 80 8.98 1.84 10.39
N TYR A 81 8.39 2.47 11.39
CA TYR A 81 7.07 3.10 11.31
C TYR A 81 7.19 4.60 11.55
N SER A 82 6.95 5.36 10.48
CA SER A 82 6.95 6.83 10.49
C SER A 82 5.53 7.34 10.63
N MET A 83 5.34 8.27 11.56
CA MET A 83 4.05 8.79 12.00
C MET A 83 4.01 10.31 11.92
N PHE A 84 2.82 10.84 11.64
CA PHE A 84 2.55 12.24 11.39
C PHE A 84 1.22 12.64 12.04
N GLN A 85 1.22 13.77 12.73
CA GLN A 85 0.01 14.40 13.26
C GLN A 85 0.00 15.88 12.91
N PHE A 86 -1.03 16.32 12.17
CA PHE A 86 -1.16 17.70 11.72
C PHE A 86 -1.84 18.59 12.76
N ASN A 87 -1.60 19.90 12.68
CA ASN A 87 -2.24 20.93 13.51
C ASN A 87 -1.96 20.75 15.01
N THR A 88 -0.73 20.39 15.36
CA THR A 88 -0.28 20.19 16.74
C THR A 88 0.45 21.40 17.29
N THR A 89 0.47 21.56 18.61
CA THR A 89 1.33 22.56 19.27
C THR A 89 2.61 21.90 19.76
N LYS A 90 3.66 22.69 20.01
CA LYS A 90 4.91 22.18 20.63
C LYS A 90 4.67 21.49 21.98
N THR A 91 3.62 21.88 22.70
CA THR A 91 3.21 21.28 23.97
C THR A 91 2.33 20.03 23.81
N THR A 92 1.74 19.81 22.63
CA THR A 92 0.97 18.61 22.32
C THR A 92 1.93 17.50 21.88
N SER A 93 2.34 16.65 22.82
CA SER A 93 3.27 15.56 22.52
C SER A 93 2.55 14.39 21.84
N ILE A 94 3.01 14.06 20.63
CA ILE A 94 2.67 12.82 19.92
C ILE A 94 3.12 11.58 20.72
N ASP A 95 4.14 11.71 21.60
CA ASP A 95 4.63 10.64 22.46
C ASP A 95 3.55 10.07 23.36
N ARG A 96 2.61 10.91 23.83
CA ARG A 96 1.49 10.45 24.64
C ARG A 96 0.56 9.54 23.83
N LEU A 97 0.35 9.83 22.55
CA LEU A 97 -0.54 9.05 21.68
C LEU A 97 0.11 7.73 21.26
N ILE A 98 1.41 7.73 21.00
CA ILE A 98 2.15 6.52 20.60
C ILE A 98 2.72 5.73 21.79
N GLY A 99 2.65 6.27 23.01
CA GLY A 99 3.18 5.65 24.23
C GLY A 99 2.77 4.18 24.40
N PRO A 100 1.48 3.83 24.26
CA PRO A 100 1.03 2.43 24.28
C PRO A 100 1.71 1.56 23.23
N LEU A 101 1.88 2.07 22.00
CA LEU A 101 2.60 1.37 20.93
C LEU A 101 4.08 1.17 21.29
N VAL A 102 4.75 2.19 21.84
CA VAL A 102 6.15 2.09 22.27
C VAL A 102 6.30 1.08 23.40
N THR A 103 5.43 1.10 24.40
CA THR A 103 5.41 0.11 25.50
C THR A 103 5.18 -1.31 24.97
N HIS A 104 4.26 -1.47 24.01
CA HIS A 104 3.98 -2.75 23.37
C HIS A 104 5.19 -3.28 22.58
N VAL A 105 5.93 -2.41 21.88
CA VAL A 105 7.18 -2.82 21.22
C VAL A 105 8.23 -3.23 22.25
N GLN A 106 8.39 -2.45 23.33
CA GLN A 106 9.36 -2.72 24.39
C GLN A 106 9.07 -4.02 25.15
N SER A 107 7.82 -4.48 25.22
CA SER A 107 7.50 -5.78 25.83
C SER A 107 8.07 -6.97 25.06
N HIS A 108 8.60 -6.75 23.85
CA HIS A 108 9.24 -7.76 23.01
C HIS A 108 10.79 -7.63 23.00
N ASN A 109 11.38 -6.93 23.97
CA ASN A 109 12.82 -6.68 24.06
C ASN A 109 13.73 -7.92 24.08
N ASN A 110 13.18 -9.10 24.40
CA ASN A 110 13.89 -10.37 24.30
C ASN A 110 14.13 -10.82 22.85
N SER A 111 13.36 -10.30 21.88
CA SER A 111 13.41 -10.68 20.47
C SER A 111 13.75 -9.53 19.53
N VAL A 112 13.52 -8.28 19.93
CA VAL A 112 13.79 -7.13 19.08
C VAL A 112 14.55 -6.07 19.84
N ASP A 113 15.43 -5.37 19.13
CA ASP A 113 15.92 -4.07 19.53
C ASP A 113 14.99 -3.01 18.97
N SER A 114 14.68 -1.99 19.76
CA SER A 114 13.74 -0.94 19.37
C SER A 114 14.18 0.44 19.84
N SER A 115 13.88 1.45 19.04
CA SER A 115 14.04 2.86 19.41
C SER A 115 12.84 3.68 18.94
N SER A 116 12.58 4.79 19.63
CA SER A 116 11.56 5.75 19.24
C SER A 116 12.13 7.16 19.28
N LEU A 117 11.81 7.97 18.28
CA LEU A 117 12.15 9.39 18.20
C LEU A 117 10.90 10.19 17.84
N SER A 118 10.73 11.38 18.39
CA SER A 118 9.69 12.32 18.00
C SER A 118 10.23 13.73 17.86
N SER A 119 9.57 14.50 16.99
CA SER A 119 9.90 15.90 16.72
C SER A 119 8.63 16.72 16.50
N TRP A 120 8.73 18.03 16.70
CA TRP A 120 7.69 18.98 16.34
C TRP A 120 8.26 20.00 15.36
N LEU A 121 7.48 20.30 14.32
CA LEU A 121 7.78 21.26 13.27
C LEU A 121 6.71 22.36 13.26
N SER A 122 7.15 23.61 13.13
CA SER A 122 6.27 24.79 13.06
C SER A 122 5.41 24.80 11.81
N ASP A 123 5.91 24.21 10.74
CA ASP A 123 5.29 24.18 9.43
C ASP A 123 5.58 22.83 8.76
N TRP A 124 4.65 22.39 7.92
CA TRP A 124 4.77 21.14 7.17
C TRP A 124 5.96 21.15 6.22
N TYR A 125 6.35 22.31 5.68
CA TYR A 125 7.43 22.39 4.68
C TYR A 125 8.80 22.01 5.26
N ALA A 126 9.03 22.24 6.56
CA ALA A 126 10.21 21.79 7.27
C ALA A 126 10.43 20.26 7.26
N ILE A 127 9.44 19.47 6.82
CA ILE A 127 9.62 18.03 6.63
C ILE A 127 10.72 17.70 5.60
N GLU A 128 10.92 18.56 4.59
CA GLU A 128 11.96 18.42 3.56
C GLU A 128 13.38 18.47 4.14
N GLU A 129 13.57 19.10 5.30
CA GLU A 129 14.87 19.19 5.96
C GLU A 129 15.22 17.91 6.73
N ILE A 130 14.20 17.15 7.16
CA ILE A 130 14.36 15.96 8.02
C ILE A 130 14.12 14.64 7.29
N VAL A 131 13.36 14.65 6.20
CA VAL A 131 13.15 13.47 5.37
C VAL A 131 14.25 13.44 4.30
N PRO A 132 15.12 12.42 4.29
CA PRO A 132 16.17 12.35 3.29
C PRO A 132 15.56 12.28 1.88
N SER A 133 16.07 13.12 0.97
CA SER A 133 15.80 13.02 -0.47
C SER A 133 16.33 11.69 -1.00
N SER A 134 15.50 10.66 -0.88
CA SER A 134 15.74 9.33 -1.40
C SER A 134 14.90 9.15 -2.66
N GLY A 135 15.56 9.25 -3.81
CA GLY A 135 14.98 8.89 -5.09
C GLY A 135 15.64 7.63 -5.60
N ASP A 136 14.84 6.63 -6.00
CA ASP A 136 15.34 5.54 -6.82
C ASP A 136 15.69 6.13 -8.20
N VAL A 137 16.98 6.37 -8.47
CA VAL A 137 17.48 6.72 -9.81
C VAL A 137 17.81 5.45 -10.61
N GLY A 138 17.52 5.45 -11.91
CA GLY A 138 17.76 4.33 -12.84
C GLY A 138 16.53 3.47 -13.17
N LEU A 139 16.66 2.57 -14.17
CA LEU A 139 15.59 1.66 -14.59
C LEU A 139 15.42 0.53 -13.56
N LYS A 140 14.57 0.75 -12.56
CA LYS A 140 14.13 -0.28 -11.62
C LYS A 140 12.76 -0.79 -12.02
N TYR A 141 12.65 -2.10 -12.13
CA TYR A 141 11.40 -2.81 -12.36
C TYR A 141 10.97 -3.50 -11.07
N GLY A 142 9.72 -3.94 -11.03
CA GLY A 142 9.22 -4.67 -9.89
C GLY A 142 7.83 -5.23 -10.15
N ALA A 143 7.42 -6.13 -9.27
CA ALA A 143 6.05 -6.62 -9.17
C ALA A 143 5.58 -6.42 -7.75
N ARG A 144 4.33 -6.00 -7.58
CA ARG A 144 3.71 -5.76 -6.27
C ARG A 144 2.36 -6.44 -6.19
N ALA A 145 2.04 -7.01 -5.05
CA ALA A 145 0.69 -7.36 -4.66
C ALA A 145 0.26 -6.39 -3.56
N THR A 146 -1.00 -5.95 -3.61
CA THR A 146 -1.51 -4.98 -2.65
C THR A 146 -2.90 -5.36 -2.18
N ARG A 147 -3.28 -4.88 -0.99
CA ARG A 147 -4.66 -5.02 -0.49
C ARG A 147 -4.94 -3.97 0.57
N LEU A 148 -6.15 -3.43 0.53
CA LEU A 148 -6.72 -2.67 1.63
C LEU A 148 -7.09 -3.66 2.73
N ILE A 149 -6.34 -3.73 3.82
CA ILE A 149 -6.61 -4.66 4.91
C ILE A 149 -7.66 -4.03 5.84
N PRO A 150 -8.85 -4.62 5.99
CA PRO A 150 -9.92 -4.08 6.84
C PRO A 150 -9.52 -4.16 8.32
N ARG A 151 -10.09 -3.27 9.14
CA ARG A 151 -9.85 -3.26 10.60
C ARG A 151 -10.08 -4.61 11.27
N LYS A 152 -11.12 -5.34 10.85
CA LYS A 152 -11.40 -6.69 11.37
C LYS A 152 -10.24 -7.68 11.11
N ALA A 153 -9.53 -7.56 9.99
CA ALA A 153 -8.46 -8.48 9.65
C ALA A 153 -7.17 -8.23 10.46
N VAL A 154 -6.93 -7.00 10.93
CA VAL A 154 -5.77 -6.72 11.80
C VAL A 154 -6.00 -7.12 13.26
N GLU A 155 -7.25 -7.34 13.66
CA GLU A 155 -7.58 -7.86 14.99
C GLU A 155 -7.20 -9.34 15.15
N ASP A 156 -7.27 -10.12 14.08
CA ASP A 156 -6.75 -11.49 14.03
C ASP A 156 -5.24 -11.49 13.76
N THR A 157 -4.49 -11.22 14.82
CA THR A 157 -3.03 -11.15 14.75
C THR A 157 -2.39 -12.48 14.34
N ALA A 158 -3.08 -13.62 14.50
CA ALA A 158 -2.53 -14.92 14.14
C ALA A 158 -2.54 -15.11 12.62
N SER A 159 -3.70 -14.92 11.98
CA SER A 159 -3.80 -14.98 10.51
C SER A 159 -3.01 -13.87 9.82
N LEU A 160 -2.95 -12.66 10.43
CA LEU A 160 -2.10 -11.59 9.93
C LEU A 160 -0.61 -11.98 10.00
N ALA A 161 -0.13 -12.53 11.12
CA ALA A 161 1.26 -12.96 11.26
C ALA A 161 1.65 -14.04 10.24
N GLU A 162 0.78 -15.04 10.04
CA GLU A 162 0.99 -16.08 9.03
C GLU A 162 1.06 -15.48 7.61
N THR A 163 0.15 -14.56 7.29
CA THR A 163 0.16 -13.86 6.00
C THR A 163 1.43 -13.04 5.82
N LEU A 164 1.83 -12.26 6.83
CA LEU A 164 3.05 -11.44 6.81
C LEU A 164 4.30 -12.32 6.64
N GLU A 165 4.34 -13.49 7.29
CA GLU A 165 5.44 -14.45 7.14
C GLU A 165 5.54 -15.01 5.72
N ILE A 166 4.40 -15.32 5.09
CA ILE A 166 4.38 -15.78 3.69
C ILE A 166 4.88 -14.67 2.75
N ILE A 167 4.37 -13.45 2.91
CA ILE A 167 4.62 -12.37 1.93
C ILE A 167 5.94 -11.62 2.15
N GLY A 168 6.54 -11.72 3.33
CA GLY A 168 7.84 -11.14 3.65
C GLY A 168 8.99 -12.14 3.52
N LYS A 169 8.71 -13.40 3.18
CA LYS A 169 9.72 -14.44 2.98
C LYS A 169 10.20 -14.48 1.53
N ARG A 170 11.51 -14.69 1.37
CA ARG A 170 12.09 -15.15 0.10
C ARG A 170 11.80 -16.64 -0.11
N ASN A 171 11.21 -16.98 -1.25
CA ASN A 171 10.86 -18.36 -1.61
C ASN A 171 11.24 -18.66 -3.06
N ASP A 172 11.03 -19.91 -3.48
CA ASP A 172 11.42 -20.41 -4.81
C ASP A 172 10.51 -19.90 -5.95
N ASP A 173 9.44 -19.16 -5.62
CA ASP A 173 8.58 -18.52 -6.61
C ASP A 173 9.24 -17.29 -7.26
N PHE A 174 10.32 -16.77 -6.65
CA PHE A 174 11.10 -15.66 -7.18
C PHE A 174 12.36 -16.15 -7.91
N ALA A 175 12.92 -15.32 -8.79
CA ALA A 175 14.23 -15.58 -9.37
C ALA A 175 15.35 -15.39 -8.33
N ASP A 176 16.47 -16.12 -8.47
CA ASP A 176 17.55 -16.22 -7.50
C ASP A 176 18.28 -14.88 -7.26
N GLU A 177 18.28 -14.01 -8.26
CA GLU A 177 18.92 -12.69 -8.25
C GLU A 177 18.05 -11.60 -7.64
N VAL A 178 16.76 -11.89 -7.37
CA VAL A 178 15.83 -10.93 -6.79
C VAL A 178 16.04 -10.86 -5.27
N PRO A 179 15.94 -9.69 -4.61
CA PRO A 179 16.08 -9.61 -3.15
C PRO A 179 14.89 -10.25 -2.41
N SER A 180 14.99 -10.34 -1.08
CA SER A 180 13.83 -10.60 -0.22
C SER A 180 12.75 -9.53 -0.44
N PRO A 181 11.45 -9.89 -0.36
CA PRO A 181 10.38 -8.90 -0.40
C PRO A 181 10.46 -7.93 0.80
N SER A 182 10.02 -6.69 0.56
CA SER A 182 9.70 -5.71 1.61
C SER A 182 8.19 -5.52 1.65
N ILE A 183 7.65 -5.37 2.86
CA ILE A 183 6.25 -5.06 3.10
C ILE A 183 6.14 -3.58 3.44
N TYR A 184 5.26 -2.87 2.76
CA TYR A 184 4.91 -1.49 3.03
C TYR A 184 3.47 -1.44 3.52
N GLY A 185 3.22 -0.64 4.55
CA GLY A 185 1.87 -0.39 5.02
C GLY A 185 1.60 1.10 5.13
N ILE A 186 0.58 1.57 4.43
CA ILE A 186 0.18 2.98 4.44
C ILE A 186 -1.10 3.13 5.27
N MET A 187 -1.08 4.07 6.22
CA MET A 187 -2.16 4.31 7.19
C MET A 187 -2.78 5.70 7.08
N THR A 188 -2.72 6.31 5.90
CA THR A 188 -3.32 7.62 5.61
C THR A 188 -4.78 7.50 5.13
N ILE A 189 -5.45 6.41 5.50
CA ILE A 189 -6.77 6.04 5.01
C ILE A 189 -7.84 6.88 5.72
N SER A 190 -8.74 7.49 4.94
CA SER A 190 -9.84 8.30 5.48
C SER A 190 -11.15 7.53 5.56
N HIS A 191 -11.74 7.54 6.76
CA HIS A 191 -13.07 6.99 7.04
C HIS A 191 -14.21 7.92 6.62
N LYS A 192 -13.91 9.17 6.24
CA LYS A 192 -14.93 10.15 5.84
C LYS A 192 -15.54 9.74 4.50
N PRO A 193 -16.86 9.47 4.43
CA PRO A 193 -17.52 9.24 3.16
C PRO A 193 -17.38 10.47 2.27
N VAL A 194 -17.03 10.24 1.01
CA VAL A 194 -17.04 11.26 -0.05
C VAL A 194 -17.72 10.63 -1.26
N ASP A 195 -18.54 11.40 -1.97
CA ASP A 195 -19.14 10.96 -3.23
C ASP A 195 -18.04 10.91 -4.30
N SER A 196 -17.43 9.72 -4.44
CA SER A 196 -16.36 9.45 -5.38
C SER A 196 -16.41 8.01 -5.88
N SER A 197 -15.63 7.70 -6.92
CA SER A 197 -15.52 6.33 -7.45
C SER A 197 -14.59 5.43 -6.64
N LEU A 198 -14.09 5.90 -5.49
CA LEU A 198 -13.21 5.09 -4.64
C LEU A 198 -13.91 3.81 -4.19
N HIS A 199 -13.17 2.70 -4.22
CA HIS A 199 -13.64 1.43 -3.68
C HIS A 199 -14.11 1.61 -2.21
N PRO A 200 -15.31 1.16 -1.81
CA PRO A 200 -15.81 1.38 -0.44
C PRO A 200 -14.90 0.84 0.67
N ALA A 201 -14.12 -0.21 0.39
CA ALA A 201 -13.08 -0.74 1.29
C ALA A 201 -12.08 0.31 1.81
N TRP A 202 -11.87 1.43 1.10
CA TRP A 202 -11.09 2.56 1.61
C TRP A 202 -11.68 3.15 2.90
N ARG A 203 -12.95 2.93 3.23
CA ARG A 203 -13.57 3.45 4.45
C ARG A 203 -13.40 2.54 5.66
N ASP A 204 -13.08 1.27 5.46
CA ASP A 204 -12.91 0.28 6.54
C ASP A 204 -11.46 -0.20 6.70
N ALA A 205 -10.59 0.14 5.76
CA ALA A 205 -9.20 -0.29 5.79
C ALA A 205 -8.40 0.37 6.92
N ALA A 206 -7.67 -0.47 7.67
CA ALA A 206 -6.67 -0.06 8.65
C ALA A 206 -5.34 0.27 7.99
N VAL A 207 -4.95 -0.53 6.99
CA VAL A 207 -3.68 -0.38 6.28
C VAL A 207 -3.85 -0.73 4.81
N HIS A 208 -3.25 0.08 3.93
CA HIS A 208 -2.99 -0.33 2.56
C HIS A 208 -1.67 -1.09 2.56
N LEU A 209 -1.75 -2.43 2.50
CA LEU A 209 -0.61 -3.33 2.58
C LEU A 209 -0.10 -3.64 1.17
N ILE A 210 1.21 -3.56 0.99
CA ILE A 210 1.91 -3.77 -0.27
C ILE A 210 3.07 -4.72 0.03
N SER A 211 3.17 -5.82 -0.70
CA SER A 211 4.40 -6.63 -0.73
C SER A 211 4.83 -6.83 -2.17
N GLY A 212 6.12 -6.86 -2.39
CA GLY A 212 6.64 -7.06 -3.72
C GLY A 212 8.16 -7.12 -3.76
N VAL A 213 8.65 -7.32 -4.97
CA VAL A 213 10.07 -7.44 -5.24
C VAL A 213 10.47 -6.44 -6.33
N LYS A 214 11.74 -6.01 -6.28
CA LYS A 214 12.33 -5.08 -7.24
C LYS A 214 13.55 -5.72 -7.90
N TRP A 215 13.84 -5.36 -9.15
CA TRP A 215 15.03 -5.78 -9.88
C TRP A 215 15.48 -4.68 -10.86
N ASN A 216 16.70 -4.82 -11.39
CA ASN A 216 17.25 -3.89 -12.38
C ASN A 216 17.05 -4.41 -13.82
N ASN A 217 17.45 -3.62 -14.81
CA ASN A 217 17.33 -3.97 -16.23
C ASN A 217 18.23 -5.12 -16.71
N LEU A 218 19.09 -5.69 -15.84
CA LEU A 218 19.96 -6.82 -16.18
C LEU A 218 19.29 -8.18 -15.93
N LEU A 219 18.17 -8.21 -15.21
CA LEU A 219 17.45 -9.45 -14.94
C LEU A 219 16.86 -10.01 -16.26
N PRO A 220 17.12 -11.29 -16.62
CA PRO A 220 16.52 -11.90 -17.80
C PRO A 220 14.99 -11.84 -17.77
N VAL A 221 14.36 -11.69 -18.93
CA VAL A 221 12.90 -11.59 -19.05
C VAL A 221 12.19 -12.78 -18.41
N SER A 222 12.68 -14.00 -18.61
CA SER A 222 12.12 -15.21 -18.00
C SER A 222 12.19 -15.20 -16.47
N ALA A 223 13.26 -14.68 -15.89
CA ALA A 223 13.42 -14.51 -14.45
C ALA A 223 12.49 -13.42 -13.89
N ALA A 224 12.28 -12.35 -14.64
CA ALA A 224 11.29 -11.32 -14.32
C ALA A 224 9.85 -11.90 -14.38
N GLU A 225 9.51 -12.65 -15.42
CA GLU A 225 8.20 -13.31 -15.58
C GLU A 225 7.93 -14.31 -14.44
N LYS A 226 8.93 -15.12 -14.07
CA LYS A 226 8.85 -16.00 -12.89
C LYS A 226 8.50 -15.21 -11.64
N SER A 227 9.24 -14.13 -11.37
CA SER A 227 9.03 -13.30 -10.17
C SER A 227 7.68 -12.58 -10.16
N ILE A 228 7.19 -12.13 -11.32
CA ILE A 228 5.85 -11.55 -11.48
C ILE A 228 4.77 -12.60 -11.18
N ALA A 229 4.93 -13.83 -11.68
CA ALA A 229 4.02 -14.93 -11.40
C ALA A 229 4.02 -15.28 -9.90
N GLY A 230 5.20 -15.32 -9.27
CA GLY A 230 5.32 -15.52 -7.82
C GLY A 230 4.60 -14.45 -7.01
N VAL A 231 4.79 -13.17 -7.34
CA VAL A 231 4.06 -12.08 -6.67
C VAL A 231 2.55 -12.19 -6.88
N THR A 232 2.09 -12.59 -8.06
CA THR A 232 0.64 -12.70 -8.34
C THR A 232 -0.02 -13.87 -7.62
N ASN A 233 0.60 -15.05 -7.73
CA ASN A 233 0.00 -16.33 -7.38
C ASN A 233 0.33 -16.77 -5.95
N SER A 234 1.44 -16.30 -5.38
CA SER A 234 1.87 -16.64 -4.03
C SER A 234 1.58 -15.46 -3.09
N THR A 235 2.28 -14.33 -3.30
CA THR A 235 2.13 -13.14 -2.46
C THR A 235 0.70 -12.59 -2.52
N GLY A 236 0.18 -12.31 -3.71
CA GLY A 236 -1.15 -11.76 -3.91
C GLY A 236 -2.25 -12.71 -3.45
N TYR A 237 -2.05 -14.03 -3.60
CA TYR A 237 -3.02 -15.01 -3.11
C TYR A 237 -3.10 -14.97 -1.59
N ALA A 238 -1.97 -15.00 -0.88
CA ALA A 238 -1.95 -14.93 0.58
C ALA A 238 -2.65 -13.67 1.12
N ILE A 239 -2.35 -12.50 0.55
CA ILE A 239 -2.99 -11.25 0.99
C ILE A 239 -4.50 -11.23 0.68
N ARG A 240 -4.93 -11.81 -0.45
CA ARG A 240 -6.36 -11.95 -0.77
C ARG A 240 -7.10 -12.82 0.23
N GLN A 241 -6.49 -13.92 0.71
CA GLN A 241 -7.12 -14.78 1.71
C GLN A 241 -7.35 -14.06 3.04
N LEU A 242 -6.45 -13.13 3.41
CA LEU A 242 -6.61 -12.32 4.61
C LEU A 242 -7.80 -11.34 4.52
N ALA A 243 -8.14 -10.87 3.31
CA ALA A 243 -9.19 -9.87 3.09
C ALA A 243 -9.91 -10.08 1.74
N PRO A 244 -10.73 -11.15 1.59
CA PRO A 244 -11.29 -11.55 0.30
C PRO A 244 -12.32 -10.55 -0.26
N ASP A 245 -13.07 -9.89 0.63
CA ASP A 245 -14.12 -8.94 0.25
C ASP A 245 -13.62 -7.50 0.09
N SER A 246 -12.32 -7.27 0.28
CA SER A 246 -11.71 -5.94 0.20
C SER A 246 -11.30 -5.55 -1.23
N GLY A 247 -10.73 -4.36 -1.36
CA GLY A 247 -10.19 -3.82 -2.60
C GLY A 247 -8.68 -3.64 -2.57
N VAL A 248 -8.15 -3.09 -3.65
CA VAL A 248 -6.72 -2.80 -3.85
C VAL A 248 -6.58 -1.38 -4.40
N TYR A 249 -5.45 -0.72 -4.13
CA TYR A 249 -5.21 0.59 -4.71
C TYR A 249 -4.70 0.47 -6.15
N TYR A 250 -5.55 0.84 -7.12
CA TYR A 250 -5.27 0.75 -8.55
C TYR A 250 -3.87 1.28 -8.95
N ASN A 251 -3.47 2.45 -8.45
CA ASN A 251 -2.21 3.08 -8.88
C ASN A 251 -0.96 2.32 -8.40
N GLU A 252 -1.01 1.67 -7.24
CA GLU A 252 0.14 0.95 -6.68
C GLU A 252 0.21 -0.52 -7.14
N LEU A 253 -0.90 -1.05 -7.69
CA LEU A 253 -0.94 -2.38 -8.31
C LEU A 253 -0.57 -2.36 -9.80
N LYS A 254 -0.31 -1.20 -10.43
CA LYS A 254 0.08 -1.14 -11.85
C LYS A 254 1.30 -2.00 -12.19
N ALA A 255 2.18 -2.23 -11.22
CA ALA A 255 3.35 -3.11 -11.34
C ALA A 255 2.99 -4.61 -11.43
N ASN A 256 1.73 -5.00 -11.17
CA ASN A 256 1.22 -6.34 -11.37
C ASN A 256 -0.08 -6.31 -12.18
N SER A 257 0.06 -6.37 -13.51
CA SER A 257 -1.06 -6.34 -14.44
C SER A 257 -1.82 -7.68 -14.53
N TRP A 258 -1.66 -8.58 -13.55
CA TRP A 258 -2.26 -9.90 -13.52
C TRP A 258 -3.19 -10.11 -12.31
N GLU A 259 -3.60 -9.04 -11.62
CA GLU A 259 -4.58 -9.13 -10.54
C GLU A 259 -5.87 -9.79 -11.04
N PRO A 260 -6.29 -10.94 -10.48
CA PRO A 260 -7.52 -11.59 -10.86
C PRO A 260 -8.72 -10.76 -10.41
N ASN A 261 -9.81 -10.80 -11.19
CA ASN A 261 -11.06 -10.09 -10.88
C ASN A 261 -10.83 -8.58 -10.61
N TRP A 262 -9.98 -7.96 -11.44
CA TRP A 262 -9.51 -6.59 -11.25
C TRP A 262 -10.64 -5.55 -11.22
N GLN A 263 -11.76 -5.79 -11.92
CA GLN A 263 -12.91 -4.89 -11.88
C GLN A 263 -13.44 -4.74 -10.45
N TRP A 264 -13.62 -5.87 -9.77
CA TRP A 264 -14.02 -5.88 -8.36
C TRP A 264 -12.89 -5.36 -7.47
N ALA A 265 -11.66 -5.83 -7.66
CA ALA A 265 -10.55 -5.43 -6.79
C ALA A 265 -10.32 -3.90 -6.78
N PHE A 266 -10.39 -3.24 -7.94
CA PHE A 266 -10.13 -1.79 -8.06
C PHE A 266 -11.35 -0.93 -7.76
N TRP A 267 -12.53 -1.36 -8.20
CA TRP A 267 -13.72 -0.50 -8.22
C TRP A 267 -14.88 -1.08 -7.39
N GLY A 268 -14.87 -2.40 -7.16
CA GLY A 268 -15.84 -3.11 -6.35
C GLY A 268 -17.26 -2.89 -6.86
N PRO A 269 -18.23 -2.61 -5.97
CA PRO A 269 -19.62 -2.38 -6.37
C PRO A 269 -19.81 -1.13 -7.23
N ASN A 270 -18.83 -0.24 -7.33
CA ASN A 270 -18.92 0.96 -8.17
C ASN A 270 -18.70 0.65 -9.65
N TYR A 271 -18.16 -0.52 -10.02
CA TYR A 271 -17.78 -0.84 -11.40
C TYR A 271 -18.91 -0.63 -12.43
N PRO A 272 -20.15 -1.13 -12.22
CA PRO A 272 -21.22 -0.96 -13.21
C PRO A 272 -21.56 0.52 -13.45
N ARG A 273 -21.59 1.34 -12.39
CA ARG A 273 -21.87 2.77 -12.49
C ARG A 273 -20.76 3.48 -13.27
N ILE A 274 -19.50 3.27 -12.93
CA ILE A 274 -18.39 3.94 -13.63
C ILE A 274 -18.23 3.44 -15.08
N PHE A 275 -18.55 2.17 -15.35
CA PHE A 275 -18.59 1.64 -16.71
C PHE A 275 -19.68 2.30 -17.55
N SER A 276 -20.88 2.54 -16.99
CA SER A 276 -21.92 3.29 -17.70
C SER A 276 -21.49 4.72 -18.06
N ILE A 277 -20.67 5.35 -17.20
CA ILE A 277 -20.09 6.66 -17.46
C ILE A 277 -19.06 6.57 -18.59
N LYS A 278 -18.20 5.55 -18.57
CA LYS A 278 -17.23 5.29 -19.65
C LYS A 278 -17.95 5.17 -20.99
N GLN A 279 -18.99 4.34 -21.07
CA GLN A 279 -19.77 4.13 -22.29
C GLN A 279 -20.47 5.40 -22.79
N LYS A 280 -20.84 6.31 -21.88
CA LYS A 280 -21.42 7.61 -22.26
C LYS A 280 -20.41 8.56 -22.90
N TYR A 281 -19.17 8.61 -22.40
CA TYR A 281 -18.17 9.60 -22.80
C TYR A 281 -17.13 9.09 -23.79
N ASP A 282 -16.91 7.78 -23.85
CA ASP A 282 -15.99 7.13 -24.78
C ASP A 282 -16.57 5.75 -25.19
N PRO A 283 -17.68 5.74 -25.97
CA PRO A 283 -18.37 4.52 -26.40
C PRO A 283 -17.50 3.63 -27.31
N GLU A 284 -16.58 4.24 -28.06
CA GLU A 284 -15.66 3.53 -28.96
C GLU A 284 -14.40 3.03 -28.24
N ASN A 285 -14.26 3.29 -26.93
CA ASN A 285 -13.11 2.92 -26.12
C ASN A 285 -11.77 3.42 -26.71
N LEU A 286 -11.77 4.62 -27.30
CA LEU A 286 -10.57 5.26 -27.84
C LEU A 286 -9.48 5.40 -26.77
N LEU A 287 -9.88 5.75 -25.55
CA LEU A 287 -9.00 5.88 -24.40
C LEU A 287 -8.90 4.53 -23.67
N TRP A 288 -8.00 3.69 -24.17
CA TRP A 288 -7.72 2.37 -23.61
C TRP A 288 -6.44 2.35 -22.77
N CYS A 289 -6.51 1.69 -21.63
CA CYS A 289 -5.35 1.30 -20.84
C CYS A 289 -5.61 -0.02 -20.12
N ARG A 290 -4.57 -0.81 -19.87
CA ARG A 290 -4.71 -2.12 -19.25
C ARG A 290 -5.37 -2.01 -17.87
N HIS A 291 -6.44 -2.77 -17.66
CA HIS A 291 -7.29 -2.77 -16.45
C HIS A 291 -7.90 -1.41 -16.09
N CYS A 292 -8.02 -0.51 -17.06
CA CYS A 292 -8.89 0.65 -16.94
C CYS A 292 -10.35 0.24 -17.14
N VAL A 293 -11.27 1.07 -16.68
CA VAL A 293 -12.71 0.83 -16.84
C VAL A 293 -13.05 0.67 -18.33
N GLY A 294 -13.66 -0.45 -18.70
CA GLY A 294 -14.01 -0.80 -20.08
C GLY A 294 -12.87 -1.40 -20.92
N SER A 295 -11.69 -1.62 -20.32
CA SER A 295 -10.56 -2.22 -21.04
C SER A 295 -10.79 -3.66 -21.47
N GLU A 296 -11.74 -4.36 -20.86
CA GLU A 296 -12.18 -5.72 -21.19
C GLU A 296 -12.75 -5.86 -22.61
N SER A 297 -13.13 -4.75 -23.25
CA SER A 297 -13.56 -4.76 -24.65
C SER A 297 -12.42 -5.02 -25.64
N PHE A 298 -11.15 -5.00 -25.19
CA PHE A 298 -9.98 -5.26 -26.03
C PHE A 298 -8.98 -6.19 -25.35
N VAL A 299 -8.22 -6.92 -26.17
CA VAL A 299 -7.07 -7.75 -25.75
C VAL A 299 -5.79 -7.20 -26.38
N GLN A 300 -4.78 -6.99 -25.53
CA GLN A 300 -3.44 -6.66 -25.97
C GLN A 300 -2.63 -7.94 -26.21
N HIS A 301 -2.12 -8.12 -27.42
CA HIS A 301 -1.30 -9.26 -27.81
C HIS A 301 0.19 -9.03 -27.49
N LYS A 302 0.98 -10.12 -27.47
CA LYS A 302 2.43 -10.07 -27.19
C LYS A 302 3.22 -9.24 -28.21
N ASN A 303 2.74 -9.14 -29.45
CA ASN A 303 3.31 -8.30 -30.50
C ASN A 303 2.97 -6.80 -30.32
N GLY A 304 2.21 -6.44 -29.26
CA GLY A 304 1.79 -5.08 -28.95
C GLY A 304 0.48 -4.65 -29.60
N SER A 305 -0.13 -5.46 -30.48
CA SER A 305 -1.41 -5.07 -31.10
C SER A 305 -2.56 -5.11 -30.09
N LEU A 306 -3.51 -4.19 -30.25
CA LEU A 306 -4.73 -4.10 -29.44
C LEU A 306 -5.94 -4.42 -30.34
N CYS A 307 -6.66 -5.50 -30.02
CA CYS A 307 -7.75 -6.01 -30.83
C CYS A 307 -9.04 -6.08 -30.00
N PRO A 308 -10.22 -5.76 -30.56
CA PRO A 308 -11.47 -5.92 -29.83
C PRO A 308 -11.77 -7.41 -29.54
N VAL A 309 -12.42 -7.66 -28.41
CA VAL A 309 -12.93 -9.00 -28.04
C VAL A 309 -14.31 -9.15 -28.66
N PHE A 310 -14.40 -9.87 -29.79
CA PHE A 310 -15.66 -10.22 -30.45
C PHE A 310 -16.06 -11.65 -30.13
#